data_AF-A0AAU7DTQ5-F1
#
_entry.id   AF-A0AAU7DTQ5-F1
#
_cell.length_a   1.000
_cell.length_b   1.000
_cell.length_c   1.000
_cell.angle_alpha   90.00
_cell.angle_beta   90.00
_cell.angle_gamma   90.00
#
_symmetry.space_group_name_H-M   'P 1'
#
loop_
_entity.id
_entity.type
_entity.pdbx_description
1 polymer ?
#
loop_
_entity_poly.entity_id
_entity_poly.type
_entity_poly.pdbx_seq_one_letter_code
_entity_poly.pdbx_strand_id
1 'polypeptide(L)'
;MRLPPRFALVPIVALAILLISGCLATPSPTGKNPNFPHDAPAGGQTFAQMEESIAMLPGIVTAEISGYEQLNLQGNTGVGIDLELDPGYQIVDGPALLTFLIESAWSVREGYMPNTSISVSFSTDGDFDVDANVYAYEAGWDDELQPTERSEWNFGFSRANVWLRNIGQDTQGQKNLLRLGQWPGPVPEVPQGAIIPRK
;
A
#
# COMPACT_ATOMS: atom_id res chain seq x y z
N MET A 1 48.00 -67.35 -47.88
CA MET A 1 48.85 -67.36 -46.67
C MET A 1 48.16 -66.51 -45.61
N ARG A 2 47.67 -67.14 -44.54
CA ARG A 2 47.12 -66.62 -43.26
C ARG A 2 46.11 -65.44 -43.28
N LEU A 3 44.82 -65.76 -43.16
CA LEU A 3 43.79 -64.90 -42.56
C LEU A 3 43.47 -65.42 -41.15
N PRO A 4 43.63 -64.62 -40.08
CA PRO A 4 43.13 -64.93 -38.73
C PRO A 4 41.78 -64.24 -38.44
N PRO A 5 41.13 -64.58 -37.30
CA PRO A 5 39.68 -64.72 -37.24
C PRO A 5 38.96 -63.81 -36.21
N ARG A 6 37.62 -63.92 -36.18
CA ARG A 6 36.66 -63.51 -35.12
C ARG A 6 36.56 -61.97 -34.96
N PHE A 7 35.37 -61.38 -34.76
CA PHE A 7 34.62 -61.36 -33.51
C PHE A 7 33.11 -61.15 -33.77
N ALA A 8 32.30 -61.82 -32.95
CA ALA A 8 30.87 -61.56 -32.79
C ALA A 8 30.66 -60.35 -31.86
N LEU A 9 29.65 -59.51 -32.12
CA LEU A 9 29.16 -58.54 -31.16
C LEU A 9 27.63 -58.50 -31.12
N VAL A 10 27.17 -58.56 -29.87
CA VAL A 10 25.83 -58.60 -29.27
C VAL A 10 25.00 -57.35 -29.62
N PRO A 11 23.65 -57.45 -29.76
CA PRO A 11 22.79 -56.28 -29.94
C PRO A 11 22.53 -55.57 -28.61
N ILE A 12 22.77 -54.26 -28.54
CA ILE A 12 22.37 -53.41 -27.41
C ILE A 12 21.02 -52.78 -27.74
N VAL A 13 20.04 -53.10 -26.90
CA VAL A 13 18.69 -52.53 -26.86
C VAL A 13 18.77 -51.05 -26.48
N ALA A 14 18.31 -50.16 -27.35
CA ALA A 14 18.18 -48.73 -27.06
C ALA A 14 16.87 -48.47 -26.31
N LEU A 15 16.96 -48.14 -25.02
CA LEU A 15 15.84 -47.68 -24.20
C LEU A 15 15.65 -46.18 -24.44
N ALA A 16 14.61 -45.82 -25.20
CA ALA A 16 14.23 -44.42 -25.43
C ALA A 16 13.47 -43.89 -24.19
N ILE A 17 14.12 -43.04 -23.41
CA ILE A 17 13.47 -42.27 -22.34
C ILE A 17 12.98 -40.95 -22.96
N LEU A 18 11.67 -40.83 -23.15
CA LEU A 18 11.00 -39.55 -23.42
C LEU A 18 11.13 -38.67 -22.18
N LEU A 19 12.06 -37.72 -22.21
CA LEU A 19 12.06 -36.59 -21.30
C LEU A 19 10.99 -35.60 -21.80
N ILE A 20 9.84 -35.62 -21.15
CA ILE A 20 8.89 -34.51 -21.19
C ILE A 20 9.63 -33.35 -20.55
N SER A 21 10.20 -32.46 -21.37
CA SER A 21 10.63 -31.13 -20.93
C SER A 21 9.38 -30.42 -20.41
N GLY A 22 9.13 -30.56 -19.12
CA GLY A 22 8.22 -29.69 -18.40
C GLY A 22 8.62 -28.26 -18.71
N CYS A 23 7.66 -27.44 -19.13
CA CYS A 23 7.78 -26.00 -19.07
C CYS A 23 8.31 -25.69 -17.67
N LEU A 24 9.60 -25.34 -17.60
CA LEU A 24 10.14 -24.59 -16.49
C LEU A 24 9.26 -23.35 -16.44
N ALA A 25 8.34 -23.32 -15.48
CA ALA A 25 7.74 -22.09 -15.02
C ALA A 25 8.93 -21.23 -14.58
N THR A 26 9.41 -20.40 -15.50
CA THR A 26 10.23 -19.26 -15.15
C THR A 26 9.44 -18.51 -14.10
N PRO A 27 9.98 -18.27 -12.89
CA PRO A 27 9.34 -17.33 -11.98
C PRO A 27 9.20 -16.03 -12.77
N SER A 28 7.95 -15.62 -12.99
CA SER A 28 7.67 -14.30 -13.53
C SER A 28 8.46 -13.28 -12.71
N PRO A 29 9.17 -12.32 -13.33
CA PRO A 29 9.88 -11.28 -12.60
C PRO A 29 8.84 -10.32 -12.02
N THR A 30 8.21 -10.68 -10.91
CA THR A 30 7.43 -9.76 -10.08
C THR A 30 8.42 -8.82 -9.39
N GLY A 31 8.38 -7.53 -9.73
CA GLY A 31 9.08 -6.45 -9.02
C GLY A 31 10.61 -6.49 -9.09
N LYS A 32 11.22 -5.67 -9.97
CA LYS A 32 12.66 -5.65 -10.26
C LYS A 32 13.60 -5.16 -9.13
N ASN A 33 13.13 -4.98 -7.90
CA ASN A 33 14.01 -4.64 -6.78
C ASN A 33 13.78 -5.59 -5.59
N PRO A 34 14.44 -6.76 -5.57
CA PRO A 34 14.34 -7.69 -4.45
C PRO A 34 14.91 -7.12 -3.14
N ASN A 35 15.62 -5.99 -3.21
CA ASN A 35 16.22 -5.33 -2.05
C ASN A 35 15.43 -4.11 -1.59
N PHE A 36 14.27 -3.82 -2.21
CA PHE A 36 13.42 -2.73 -1.74
C PHE A 36 12.88 -3.09 -0.34
N PRO A 37 12.88 -2.16 0.65
CA PRO A 37 12.48 -2.49 2.01
C PRO A 37 11.10 -3.15 2.09
N HIS A 38 11.04 -4.30 2.78
CA HIS A 38 9.82 -5.03 3.08
C HIS A 38 10.01 -5.83 4.38
N ASP A 39 8.91 -6.16 5.05
CA ASP A 39 8.87 -7.04 6.23
C ASP A 39 9.92 -6.68 7.28
N ALA A 40 9.84 -5.46 7.82
CA ALA A 40 10.81 -4.96 8.78
C ALA A 40 10.80 -5.82 10.08
N PRO A 41 11.98 -6.14 10.63
CA PRO A 41 12.09 -7.10 11.74
C PRO A 41 11.60 -6.54 13.09
N ALA A 42 11.50 -5.22 13.22
CA ALA A 42 11.11 -4.53 14.46
C ALA A 42 10.61 -3.10 14.17
N GLY A 43 10.02 -2.46 15.19
CA GLY A 43 9.42 -1.13 15.07
C GLY A 43 7.96 -1.18 14.62
N GLY A 44 7.31 -0.02 14.64
CA GLY A 44 5.95 0.16 14.16
C GLY A 44 4.92 -0.85 14.69
N GLN A 45 3.98 -1.20 13.84
CA GLN A 45 2.85 -2.09 14.11
C GLN A 45 2.70 -3.16 13.01
N THR A 46 2.00 -4.25 13.33
CA THR A 46 1.45 -5.18 12.32
C THR A 46 0.32 -4.51 11.55
N PHE A 47 -0.03 -5.07 10.40
CA PHE A 47 -1.23 -4.67 9.66
C PHE A 47 -2.50 -4.84 10.52
N ALA A 48 -2.62 -5.97 11.23
CA ALA A 48 -3.77 -6.23 12.10
C ALA A 48 -3.91 -5.20 13.24
N GLN A 49 -2.78 -4.75 13.83
CA GLN A 49 -2.80 -3.69 14.85
C GLN A 49 -3.25 -2.34 14.29
N MET A 50 -2.93 -2.04 13.03
CA MET A 50 -3.44 -0.86 12.35
C MET A 50 -4.95 -0.97 12.12
N GLU A 51 -5.43 -2.13 11.66
CA GLU A 51 -6.86 -2.40 11.48
C GLU A 51 -7.62 -2.25 12.81
N GLU A 52 -7.11 -2.82 13.90
CA GLU A 52 -7.66 -2.66 15.24
C GLU A 52 -7.70 -1.19 15.67
N SER A 53 -6.65 -0.42 15.35
CA SER A 53 -6.59 1.00 15.70
C SER A 53 -7.58 1.85 14.91
N ILE A 54 -7.76 1.57 13.62
CA ILE A 54 -8.76 2.23 12.78
C ILE A 54 -10.18 1.84 13.22
N ALA A 55 -10.41 0.58 13.60
CA ALA A 55 -11.71 0.12 14.10
C ALA A 55 -12.13 0.77 15.44
N MET A 56 -11.20 1.38 16.18
CA MET A 56 -11.51 2.17 17.37
C MET A 56 -12.07 3.56 17.04
N LEU A 57 -11.97 4.03 15.79
CA LEU A 57 -12.54 5.30 15.37
C LEU A 57 -14.08 5.21 15.37
N PRO A 58 -14.78 6.13 16.06
CA PRO A 58 -16.22 6.07 16.12
C PRO A 58 -16.85 6.41 14.77
N GLY A 59 -17.93 5.72 14.41
CA GLY A 59 -18.69 6.00 13.19
C GLY A 59 -18.09 5.45 11.89
N ILE A 60 -17.00 4.70 11.92
CA ILE A 60 -16.49 4.00 10.74
C ILE A 60 -17.31 2.73 10.51
N VAL A 61 -17.94 2.62 9.34
CA VAL A 61 -18.75 1.47 8.92
C VAL A 61 -17.85 0.41 8.28
N THR A 62 -17.01 0.84 7.34
CA THR A 62 -16.01 0.01 6.68
C THR A 62 -14.67 0.75 6.61
N ALA A 63 -13.59 -0.03 6.70
CA ALA A 63 -12.24 0.43 6.47
C ALA A 63 -11.55 -0.60 5.56
N GLU A 64 -11.26 -0.21 4.33
CA GLU A 64 -10.52 -1.03 3.38
C GLU A 64 -9.10 -0.49 3.24
N ILE A 65 -8.12 -1.36 3.39
CA ILE A 65 -6.70 -1.00 3.35
C ILE A 65 -6.02 -1.88 2.30
N SER A 66 -5.20 -1.29 1.42
CA SER A 66 -4.54 -2.02 0.33
C SER A 66 -3.15 -1.48 0.00
N GLY A 67 -2.32 -2.28 -0.67
CA GLY A 67 -1.11 -1.82 -1.39
C GLY A 67 0.24 -2.33 -0.86
N TYR A 68 0.26 -3.02 0.28
CA TYR A 68 1.48 -3.55 0.90
C TYR A 68 2.04 -4.81 0.20
N GLU A 69 1.27 -5.47 -0.66
CA GLU A 69 1.51 -6.85 -1.04
C GLU A 69 2.60 -7.01 -2.10
N GLN A 70 2.75 -6.03 -3.00
CA GLN A 70 3.71 -6.12 -4.10
C GLN A 70 4.10 -4.76 -4.69
N LEU A 71 5.32 -4.69 -5.22
CA LEU A 71 5.73 -3.61 -6.10
C LEU A 71 5.13 -3.80 -7.49
N ASN A 72 4.67 -2.71 -8.11
CA ASN A 72 4.26 -2.75 -9.52
C ASN A 72 5.47 -2.90 -10.48
N LEU A 73 5.21 -2.96 -11.79
CA LEU A 73 6.26 -3.14 -12.81
C LEU A 73 7.36 -2.05 -12.80
N GLN A 74 7.09 -0.90 -12.20
CA GLN A 74 8.01 0.23 -12.06
C GLN A 74 8.75 0.24 -10.71
N GLY A 75 8.52 -0.75 -9.84
CA GLY A 75 9.10 -0.79 -8.49
C GLY A 75 8.37 0.10 -7.49
N ASN A 76 7.15 0.52 -7.81
CA ASN A 76 6.36 1.44 -7.01
C ASN A 76 5.34 0.69 -6.13
N THR A 77 5.12 1.18 -4.93
CA THR A 77 4.04 0.78 -4.02
C THR A 77 3.49 2.01 -3.31
N GLY A 78 2.18 2.07 -3.19
CA GLY A 78 1.47 3.08 -2.39
C GLY A 78 0.41 2.37 -1.57
N VAL A 79 -0.07 3.03 -0.53
CA VAL A 79 -1.11 2.50 0.36
C VAL A 79 -2.38 3.27 0.17
N GLY A 80 -3.51 2.57 0.05
CA GLY A 80 -4.84 3.14 0.11
C GLY A 80 -5.51 2.81 1.43
N ILE A 81 -6.15 3.80 2.05
CA ILE A 81 -7.09 3.62 3.16
C ILE A 81 -8.41 4.25 2.71
N ASP A 82 -9.44 3.43 2.49
CA ASP A 82 -10.77 3.86 2.12
C ASP A 82 -11.70 3.67 3.32
N LEU A 83 -12.22 4.77 3.86
CA LEU A 83 -13.11 4.78 5.01
C LEU A 83 -14.54 5.14 4.60
N GLU A 84 -15.50 4.36 5.06
CA GLU A 84 -16.91 4.69 5.00
C GLU A 84 -17.38 5.18 6.36
N LEU A 85 -17.93 6.39 6.40
CA LEU A 85 -18.46 7.03 7.59
C LEU A 85 -19.97 6.83 7.66
N ASP A 86 -20.46 6.42 8.82
CA ASP A 86 -21.89 6.39 9.15
C ASP A 86 -22.44 7.83 9.04
N PRO A 87 -23.54 8.07 8.30
CA PRO A 87 -24.10 9.41 8.13
C PRO A 87 -24.58 10.05 9.44
N GLY A 88 -24.75 9.26 10.51
CA GLY A 88 -24.99 9.71 11.88
C GLY A 88 -23.75 10.28 12.59
N TYR A 89 -22.57 10.28 11.94
CA TYR A 89 -21.32 10.84 12.46
C TYR A 89 -20.76 11.94 11.55
N GLN A 90 -19.87 12.75 12.11
CA GLN A 90 -19.17 13.83 11.43
C GLN A 90 -17.72 13.91 11.90
N ILE A 91 -16.84 14.27 10.96
CA ILE A 91 -15.44 14.56 11.24
C ILE A 91 -15.36 16.02 11.69
N VAL A 92 -14.81 16.26 12.88
CA VAL A 92 -14.63 17.60 13.46
C VAL A 92 -13.17 18.02 13.57
N ASP A 93 -12.25 17.06 13.56
CA ASP A 93 -10.81 17.30 13.45
C ASP A 93 -10.22 16.44 12.32
N GLY A 94 -10.50 16.88 11.10
CA GLY A 94 -10.01 16.23 9.88
C GLY A 94 -8.48 16.18 9.77
N PRO A 95 -7.75 17.28 10.07
CA PRO A 95 -6.29 17.28 10.07
C PRO A 95 -5.66 16.23 11.00
N ALA A 96 -6.17 16.10 12.24
CA ALA A 96 -5.67 15.09 13.18
C ALA A 96 -6.02 13.66 12.71
N LEU A 97 -7.25 13.45 12.24
CA LEU A 97 -7.68 12.14 11.71
C LEU A 97 -6.82 11.69 10.52
N LEU A 98 -6.64 12.58 9.55
CA LEU A 98 -5.83 12.29 8.36
C LEU A 98 -4.39 11.97 8.74
N THR A 99 -3.79 12.76 9.64
CA THR A 99 -2.42 12.54 10.14
C THR A 99 -2.29 11.17 10.81
N PHE A 100 -3.24 10.80 11.68
CA PHE A 100 -3.27 9.48 12.31
C PHE A 100 -3.30 8.35 11.27
N LEU A 101 -4.10 8.46 10.21
CA LEU A 101 -4.23 7.44 9.17
C LEU A 101 -2.93 7.30 8.36
N ILE A 102 -2.30 8.42 8.00
CA ILE A 102 -1.03 8.42 7.26
C ILE A 102 0.10 7.83 8.10
N GLU A 103 0.25 8.27 9.34
CA GLU A 103 1.29 7.78 10.24
C GLU A 103 1.05 6.31 10.62
N SER A 104 -0.21 5.88 10.73
CA SER A 104 -0.56 4.47 10.94
C SER A 104 -0.10 3.61 9.77
N ALA A 105 -0.39 4.05 8.53
CA ALA A 105 0.04 3.34 7.31
C ALA A 105 1.56 3.27 7.19
N TRP A 106 2.26 4.35 7.50
CA TRP A 106 3.72 4.39 7.52
C TRP A 106 4.35 3.53 8.64
N SER A 107 3.58 3.25 9.69
CA SER A 107 4.04 2.43 10.81
C SER A 107 3.83 0.94 10.59
N VAL A 108 3.16 0.51 9.53
CA VAL A 108 3.01 -0.93 9.22
C VAL A 108 4.37 -1.49 8.80
N ARG A 109 4.81 -2.53 9.51
CA ARG A 109 6.10 -3.20 9.26
C ARG A 109 6.01 -4.37 8.27
N GLU A 110 4.82 -4.87 8.01
CA GLU A 110 4.55 -6.05 7.20
C GLU A 110 4.34 -5.64 5.74
N GLY A 111 4.88 -6.42 4.79
CA GLY A 111 4.84 -6.10 3.37
C GLY A 111 5.83 -5.01 2.95
N TYR A 112 5.64 -4.46 1.75
CA TYR A 112 6.53 -3.47 1.16
C TYR A 112 6.33 -2.06 1.75
N MET A 113 7.45 -1.36 1.99
CA MET A 113 7.45 0.04 2.43
C MET A 113 6.79 0.95 1.37
N PRO A 114 5.80 1.79 1.71
CA PRO A 114 5.19 2.71 0.74
C PRO A 114 6.22 3.68 0.14
N ASN A 115 6.17 3.93 -1.17
CA ASN A 115 7.15 4.78 -1.86
C ASN A 115 6.57 5.75 -2.91
N THR A 116 5.29 5.61 -3.27
CA THR A 116 4.61 6.58 -4.13
C THR A 116 3.75 7.54 -3.34
N SER A 117 2.79 7.02 -2.60
CA SER A 117 1.79 7.81 -1.87
C SER A 117 1.14 6.98 -0.78
N ILE A 118 0.61 7.67 0.22
CA ILE A 118 -0.43 7.16 1.10
C ILE A 118 -1.69 7.96 0.79
N SER A 119 -2.71 7.27 0.33
CA SER A 119 -3.98 7.84 -0.11
C SER A 119 -5.05 7.52 0.91
N VAL A 120 -5.77 8.53 1.37
CA VAL A 120 -6.88 8.38 2.32
C VAL A 120 -8.14 8.90 1.66
N SER A 121 -9.15 8.05 1.57
CA SER A 121 -10.47 8.42 1.08
C SER A 121 -11.51 8.33 2.19
N PHE A 122 -12.46 9.25 2.17
CA PHE A 122 -13.65 9.22 2.99
C PHE A 122 -14.87 9.12 2.10
N SER A 123 -15.85 8.34 2.54
CA SER A 123 -17.14 8.24 1.89
C SER A 123 -18.30 8.18 2.88
N THR A 124 -19.51 8.51 2.44
CA THR A 124 -20.74 8.33 3.24
C THR A 124 -21.97 8.22 2.33
N ASP A 125 -22.97 7.46 2.77
CA ASP A 125 -24.27 7.33 2.09
C ASP A 125 -25.23 8.46 2.52
N GLY A 126 -24.83 9.73 2.32
CA GLY A 126 -25.61 10.89 2.76
C GLY A 126 -24.93 12.24 2.53
N ASP A 127 -25.37 13.26 3.30
CA ASP A 127 -24.78 14.59 3.24
C ASP A 127 -23.30 14.55 3.63
N PHE A 128 -22.45 14.93 2.68
CA PHE A 128 -21.02 14.77 2.77
C PHE A 128 -20.31 16.11 2.68
N ASP A 129 -19.81 16.59 3.82
CA ASP A 129 -19.09 17.87 3.95
C ASP A 129 -17.60 17.67 4.24
N VAL A 130 -17.07 16.51 3.86
CA VAL A 130 -15.66 16.18 4.05
C VAL A 130 -14.88 16.62 2.81
N ASP A 131 -13.82 17.39 3.04
CA ASP A 131 -12.81 17.70 2.03
C ASP A 131 -11.43 17.25 2.55
N ALA A 132 -11.00 16.08 2.10
CA ALA A 132 -9.74 15.49 2.50
C ALA A 132 -8.53 16.32 2.06
N ASN A 133 -8.61 17.05 0.93
CA ASN A 133 -7.53 17.92 0.47
C ASN A 133 -7.37 19.14 1.40
N VAL A 134 -8.47 19.66 1.94
CA VAL A 134 -8.43 20.69 2.99
C VAL A 134 -7.75 20.13 4.24
N TYR A 135 -8.10 18.92 4.68
CA TYR A 135 -7.46 18.29 5.85
C TYR A 135 -5.96 18.07 5.64
N ALA A 136 -5.54 17.66 4.44
CA ALA A 136 -4.13 17.47 4.09
C ALA A 136 -3.36 18.78 4.14
N TYR A 137 -3.92 19.84 3.56
CA TYR A 137 -3.35 21.19 3.60
C TYR A 137 -3.24 21.74 5.03
N GLU A 138 -4.32 21.69 5.81
CA GLU A 138 -4.33 22.19 7.20
C GLU A 138 -3.40 21.38 8.13
N ALA A 139 -3.26 20.08 7.89
CA ALA A 139 -2.29 19.23 8.59
C ALA A 139 -0.84 19.44 8.12
N GLY A 140 -0.60 20.23 7.07
CA GLY A 140 0.72 20.49 6.50
C GLY A 140 1.33 19.31 5.74
N TRP A 141 0.50 18.42 5.19
CA TRP A 141 0.93 17.35 4.28
C TRP A 141 1.10 17.85 2.84
N ASP A 142 0.43 18.95 2.50
CA ASP A 142 0.56 19.68 1.24
C ASP A 142 0.86 21.17 1.53
N ASP A 143 1.82 21.76 0.82
CA ASP A 143 2.16 23.18 0.94
C ASP A 143 1.08 24.10 0.34
N GLU A 144 0.26 23.56 -0.57
CA GLU A 144 -0.78 24.28 -1.29
C GLU A 144 -2.07 23.46 -1.28
N LEU A 145 -3.20 24.14 -1.10
CA LEU A 145 -4.51 23.52 -1.16
C LEU A 145 -4.73 22.95 -2.57
N GLN A 146 -4.80 21.62 -2.65
CA GLN A 146 -5.11 20.92 -3.89
C GLN A 146 -6.58 21.12 -4.26
N PRO A 147 -6.93 21.17 -5.57
CA PRO A 147 -8.32 21.23 -5.99
C PRO A 147 -9.13 20.09 -5.37
N THR A 148 -10.31 20.39 -4.83
CA THR A 148 -11.19 19.35 -4.30
C THR A 148 -11.55 18.36 -5.41
N GLU A 149 -11.28 17.07 -5.20
CA GLU A 149 -11.72 15.99 -6.08
C GLU A 149 -13.23 15.68 -5.89
N ARG A 150 -14.08 16.71 -5.81
CA ARG A 150 -15.53 16.51 -5.75
C ARG A 150 -16.00 16.25 -7.18
N SER A 151 -16.15 14.98 -7.53
CA SER A 151 -16.81 14.64 -8.78
C SER A 151 -18.25 15.17 -8.72
N GLU A 152 -18.70 15.87 -9.77
CA GLU A 152 -20.10 16.34 -9.92
C GLU A 152 -21.13 15.19 -9.85
N TRP A 153 -20.64 13.94 -9.91
CA TRP A 153 -21.42 12.71 -9.92
C TRP A 153 -21.26 11.87 -8.63
N ASN A 154 -20.34 12.23 -7.73
CA ASN A 154 -20.06 11.51 -6.47
C ASN A 154 -20.42 12.40 -5.27
N PHE A 155 -21.72 12.47 -4.97
CA PHE A 155 -22.17 12.91 -3.65
C PHE A 155 -21.70 11.84 -2.64
N GLY A 156 -20.79 12.18 -1.73
CA GLY A 156 -20.33 11.21 -0.71
C GLY A 156 -18.92 10.67 -0.86
N PHE A 157 -18.00 11.32 -1.59
CA PHE A 157 -16.59 10.88 -1.67
C PHE A 157 -15.61 12.06 -1.67
N SER A 158 -14.50 11.92 -0.94
CA SER A 158 -13.34 12.82 -1.00
C SER A 158 -12.06 12.04 -0.71
N ARG A 159 -10.95 12.43 -1.33
CA ARG A 159 -9.65 11.78 -1.20
C ARG A 159 -8.52 12.79 -1.08
N ALA A 160 -7.56 12.48 -0.22
CA ALA A 160 -6.25 13.12 -0.16
C ALA A 160 -5.18 12.13 -0.58
N ASN A 161 -4.14 12.63 -1.26
CA ASN A 161 -2.97 11.85 -1.65
C ASN A 161 -1.72 12.48 -1.06
N VAL A 162 -1.16 11.87 -0.01
CA VAL A 162 0.12 12.28 0.55
C VAL A 162 1.24 11.62 -0.24
N TRP A 163 1.84 12.39 -1.13
CA TRP A 163 2.94 11.93 -1.96
C TRP A 163 4.19 11.67 -1.12
N LEU A 164 4.92 10.60 -1.46
CA LEU A 164 6.18 10.19 -0.83
C LEU A 164 7.37 10.28 -1.80
N ARG A 165 7.09 10.38 -3.10
CA ARG A 165 8.12 10.54 -4.13
C ARG A 165 8.31 12.00 -4.52
N ASN A 166 9.51 12.32 -4.97
CA ASN A 166 9.75 13.56 -5.70
C ASN A 166 9.38 13.34 -7.17
N ILE A 167 8.46 14.15 -7.71
CA ILE A 167 8.14 14.16 -9.14
C ILE A 167 8.59 15.50 -9.72
N GLY A 168 9.64 15.48 -10.54
CA GLY A 168 10.11 16.67 -11.25
C GLY A 168 10.79 17.68 -10.31
N GLN A 169 10.20 18.88 -10.18
CA GLN A 169 10.68 19.96 -9.30
C GLN A 169 9.90 20.01 -7.97
N ASP A 170 8.90 19.14 -7.80
CA ASP A 170 8.07 19.10 -6.60
C ASP A 170 8.79 18.41 -5.45
N THR A 171 9.08 19.18 -4.40
CA THR A 171 9.78 18.70 -3.20
C THR A 171 8.82 18.17 -2.12
N GLN A 172 7.50 18.24 -2.31
CA GLN A 172 6.51 17.88 -1.29
C GLN A 172 6.72 16.46 -0.78
N GLY A 173 6.91 15.48 -1.67
CA GLY A 173 7.14 14.10 -1.26
C GLY A 173 8.40 13.90 -0.42
N GLN A 174 9.45 14.69 -0.67
CA GLN A 174 10.65 14.66 0.17
C GLN A 174 10.39 15.27 1.56
N LYS A 175 9.61 16.34 1.64
CA LYS A 175 9.21 16.93 2.93
C LYS A 175 8.37 15.94 3.74
N ASN A 176 7.43 15.25 3.09
CA ASN A 176 6.59 14.25 3.73
C ASN A 176 7.42 13.05 4.21
N LEU A 177 8.37 12.54 3.42
CA LEU A 177 9.32 11.51 3.88
C LEU A 177 10.17 11.98 5.06
N LEU A 178 10.65 13.23 5.05
CA LEU A 178 11.42 13.80 6.17
C LEU A 178 10.57 13.89 7.44
N ARG A 179 9.29 14.25 7.31
CA ARG A 179 8.33 14.30 8.41
C ARG A 179 8.05 12.90 8.98
N LEU A 180 7.80 11.93 8.10
CA LEU A 180 7.51 10.54 8.46
C LEU A 180 8.73 9.82 9.08
N GLY A 181 9.94 10.23 8.70
CA GLY A 181 11.18 9.71 9.26
C GLY A 181 11.49 8.28 8.82
N GLN A 182 12.00 7.47 9.75
CA GLN A 182 12.36 6.08 9.44
C GLN A 182 11.11 5.21 9.27
N TRP A 183 11.19 4.23 8.37
CA TRP A 183 10.19 3.18 8.23
C TRP A 183 10.68 1.88 8.90
N PRO A 184 9.82 1.16 9.63
CA PRO A 184 8.48 1.56 10.05
C PRO A 184 8.51 2.72 11.04
N GLY A 185 7.54 3.63 10.92
CA GLY A 185 7.39 4.77 11.83
C GLY A 185 6.93 4.39 13.25
N PRO A 186 6.88 5.36 14.17
CA PRO A 186 6.24 5.19 15.47
C PRO A 186 4.71 5.06 15.32
N VAL A 187 4.11 4.12 16.07
CA VAL A 187 2.65 3.92 16.06
C VAL A 187 1.95 5.16 16.64
N PRO A 188 1.06 5.84 15.88
CA PRO A 188 0.37 7.02 16.37
C PRO A 188 -0.76 6.66 17.35
N GLU A 189 -1.09 7.58 18.24
CA GLU A 189 -2.26 7.43 19.12
C GLU A 189 -3.56 7.75 18.35
N VAL A 190 -4.64 7.01 18.64
CA VAL A 190 -5.94 7.26 18.04
C VAL A 190 -6.46 8.65 18.46
N PRO A 191 -6.81 9.54 17.51
CA PRO A 191 -7.19 10.91 17.80
C PRO A 191 -8.56 10.95 18.48
N GLN A 192 -8.56 11.34 19.76
CA GLN A 192 -9.78 11.39 20.56
C GLN A 192 -10.68 12.55 20.10
N GLY A 193 -11.94 12.24 19.82
CA GLY A 193 -12.94 13.24 19.45
C GLY A 193 -12.81 13.82 18.04
N ALA A 194 -11.93 13.28 17.19
CA ALA A 194 -11.82 13.71 15.79
C ALA A 194 -13.08 13.37 14.97
N ILE A 195 -13.84 12.36 15.41
CA ILE A 195 -15.12 11.98 14.87
C ILE A 195 -16.13 11.93 16.01
N ILE A 196 -17.31 12.54 15.80
CA ILE A 196 -18.39 12.61 16.79
C ILE A 196 -19.75 12.34 16.14
N PRO A 197 -20.78 11.95 16.92
CA PRO A 197 -22.15 11.89 16.41
C PRO A 197 -22.63 13.26 15.89
N ARG A 198 -23.41 13.26 14.81
CA ARG A 198 -24.18 14.42 14.35
C ARG A 198 -25.28 14.74 15.34
N LYS A 199 -25.62 16.03 15.47
CA LYS A 199 -26.72 16.52 16.29
C LYS A 199 -28.00 16.62 15.49
#